data_AF-A0A2G6GVK2-F1
#
_entry.id   AF-A0A2G6GVK2-F1
#
_cell.length_a   1.000
_cell.length_b   1.000
_cell.length_c   1.000
_cell.angle_alpha   90.00
_cell.angle_beta   90.00
_cell.angle_gamma   90.00
#
_symmetry.space_group_name_H-M   'P 1'
#
loop_
_entity.id
_entity.type
_entity.pdbx_description
1 polymer ?
#
loop_
_entity_poly.entity_id
_entity_poly.type
_entity_poly.pdbx_seq_one_letter_code
_entity_poly.pdbx_strand_id
1 'polypeptide(L)'
;MTKFLPFFLDTEQFYTNQKCFVISGKHIEFLCAFLNSSLFKCCFRDNFPELQGGTRELSKVFFERIPVMQVDDGTNARFAKLVEDIQQEYTEEKYQQLDGMVIDLYALNAEELAHILRSADA
;
A
#
# COMPACT_ATOMS: atom_id res chain seq x y z
N MET A 1 8.91 -6.01 -12.06
CA MET A 1 8.61 -7.31 -11.45
C MET A 1 9.03 -7.27 -9.99
N THR A 2 8.17 -7.69 -9.07
CA THR A 2 8.51 -7.73 -7.63
C THR A 2 7.79 -8.88 -6.95
N LYS A 3 8.41 -9.45 -5.91
CA LYS A 3 7.77 -10.44 -5.04
C LYS A 3 6.95 -9.79 -3.93
N PHE A 4 7.40 -8.63 -3.44
CA PHE A 4 6.96 -8.07 -2.17
C PHE A 4 6.01 -6.87 -2.30
N LEU A 5 5.83 -6.36 -3.52
CA LEU A 5 5.02 -5.16 -3.80
C LEU A 5 5.35 -3.96 -2.87
N PRO A 6 6.63 -3.58 -2.69
CA PRO A 6 6.97 -2.47 -1.82
C PRO A 6 6.65 -1.14 -2.51
N PHE A 7 5.98 -0.24 -1.80
CA PHE A 7 5.76 1.14 -2.25
C PHE A 7 6.47 2.09 -1.30
N PHE A 8 7.16 3.08 -1.87
CA PHE A 8 7.99 4.02 -1.13
C PHE A 8 7.55 5.44 -1.46
N LEU A 9 7.36 6.24 -0.42
CA LEU A 9 7.13 7.67 -0.48
C LEU A 9 8.47 8.39 -0.60
N ASP A 10 8.75 8.91 -1.80
CA ASP A 10 9.94 9.69 -2.05
C ASP A 10 9.75 11.15 -1.61
N THR A 11 10.57 11.57 -0.64
CA THR A 11 10.69 12.97 -0.16
C THR A 11 12.08 13.55 -0.42
N GLU A 12 13.01 12.74 -0.95
CA GLU A 12 14.42 13.08 -1.15
C GLU A 12 14.78 13.32 -2.63
N GLN A 13 13.79 13.21 -3.54
CA GLN A 13 13.94 13.45 -4.97
C GLN A 13 14.90 12.46 -5.63
N PHE A 14 14.69 11.16 -5.38
CA PHE A 14 15.50 10.11 -5.95
C PHE A 14 15.33 10.03 -7.48
N TYR A 15 16.44 9.77 -8.17
CA TYR A 15 16.40 9.38 -9.58
C TYR A 15 16.17 7.89 -9.72
N THR A 16 15.13 7.49 -10.45
CA THR A 16 14.82 6.08 -10.70
C THR A 16 15.24 5.65 -12.10
N ASN A 17 15.50 4.35 -12.28
CA ASN A 17 15.69 3.78 -13.62
C ASN A 17 14.35 3.60 -14.36
N GLN A 18 14.40 3.10 -15.59
CA GLN A 18 13.23 2.85 -16.45
C GLN A 18 12.31 1.70 -16.01
N LYS A 19 12.51 1.14 -14.82
CA LYS A 19 11.70 0.04 -14.25
C LYS A 19 10.81 0.48 -13.10
N CYS A 20 11.01 1.67 -12.56
CA CYS A 20 10.17 2.21 -11.50
C CYS A 20 8.93 2.88 -12.09
N PHE A 21 7.79 2.67 -11.44
CA PHE A 21 6.58 3.46 -11.66
C PHE A 21 6.57 4.59 -10.63
N VAL A 22 6.19 5.78 -11.08
CA VAL A 22 6.06 6.97 -10.22
C VAL A 22 4.60 7.39 -10.24
N ILE A 23 4.03 7.56 -9.04
CA ILE A 23 2.70 8.13 -8.84
C ILE A 23 2.88 9.49 -8.18
N SER A 24 2.16 10.49 -8.67
CA SER A 24 2.13 11.83 -8.10
C SER A 24 0.69 12.30 -7.97
N GLY A 25 0.42 13.18 -7.01
CA GLY A 25 -0.94 13.65 -6.75
C GLY A 25 -1.08 14.28 -5.37
N LYS A 26 -2.33 14.46 -4.95
CA LYS A 26 -2.66 14.87 -3.58
C LYS A 26 -2.77 13.63 -2.69
N HIS A 27 -2.53 13.84 -1.40
CA HIS A 27 -2.68 12.80 -0.37
C HIS A 27 -1.91 11.51 -0.65
N ILE A 28 -0.68 11.67 -1.16
CA ILE A 28 0.14 10.55 -1.61
C ILE A 28 0.63 9.69 -0.44
N GLU A 29 0.64 10.25 0.77
CA GLU A 29 1.03 9.58 2.01
C GLU A 29 0.00 8.54 2.42
N PHE A 30 -1.29 8.89 2.39
CA PHE A 30 -2.36 7.90 2.54
C PHE A 30 -2.30 6.84 1.44
N LEU A 31 -2.10 7.24 0.17
CA LEU A 31 -1.99 6.27 -0.92
C LEU A 31 -0.83 5.29 -0.68
N CYS A 32 0.33 5.78 -0.23
CA CYS A 32 1.48 4.95 0.09
C CYS A 32 1.17 3.97 1.24
N ALA A 33 0.47 4.43 2.29
CA ALA A 33 0.01 3.56 3.37
C ALA A 33 -0.96 2.47 2.86
N PHE A 34 -1.97 2.86 2.09
CA PHE A 34 -2.94 1.93 1.50
C PHE A 34 -2.25 0.88 0.63
N LEU A 35 -1.35 1.27 -0.28
CA LEU A 35 -0.67 0.34 -1.18
C LEU A 35 0.25 -0.66 -0.45
N ASN A 36 0.71 -0.33 0.77
CA ASN A 36 1.51 -1.24 1.60
C ASN A 36 0.67 -2.09 2.57
N SER A 37 -0.64 -1.81 2.70
CA SER A 37 -1.54 -2.47 3.64
C SER A 37 -1.89 -3.91 3.25
N SER A 38 -2.31 -4.70 4.24
CA SER A 38 -2.87 -6.04 4.06
C SER A 38 -4.16 -6.01 3.24
N LEU A 39 -5.00 -4.97 3.41
CA LEU A 39 -6.20 -4.75 2.59
C LEU A 39 -5.85 -4.69 1.11
N PHE A 40 -4.87 -3.87 0.72
CA PHE A 40 -4.46 -3.77 -0.68
C PHE A 40 -3.92 -5.10 -1.21
N LYS A 41 -3.02 -5.75 -0.44
CA LYS A 41 -2.42 -7.03 -0.83
C LYS A 41 -3.49 -8.10 -1.02
N CYS A 42 -4.41 -8.24 -0.06
CA CYS A 42 -5.50 -9.21 -0.10
C CYS A 42 -6.41 -8.99 -1.32
N CYS A 43 -6.80 -7.74 -1.60
CA CYS A 43 -7.81 -7.46 -2.63
C CYS A 43 -7.24 -7.34 -4.05
N PHE A 44 -5.98 -6.93 -4.21
CA PHE A 44 -5.47 -6.50 -5.52
C PHE A 44 -4.16 -7.17 -5.96
N ARG A 45 -3.45 -7.91 -5.10
CA ARG A 45 -2.18 -8.58 -5.47
C ARG A 45 -2.34 -9.50 -6.69
N ASP A 46 -3.47 -10.21 -6.78
CA ASP A 46 -3.72 -11.18 -7.85
C ASP A 46 -4.29 -10.55 -9.13
N ASN A 47 -4.57 -9.24 -9.11
CA ASN A 47 -4.90 -8.51 -10.34
C ASN A 47 -3.67 -8.29 -11.22
N PHE A 48 -2.46 -8.36 -10.65
CA PHE A 48 -1.22 -8.23 -11.37
C PHE A 48 -0.79 -9.58 -11.95
N PRO A 49 -0.37 -9.66 -13.22
CA PRO A 49 0.10 -10.91 -13.82
C PRO A 49 1.20 -11.56 -13.00
N GLU A 50 1.05 -12.86 -12.73
CA GLU A 50 2.11 -13.68 -12.14
C GLU A 50 3.14 -14.07 -13.20
N LEU A 51 4.41 -13.92 -12.84
CA LEU A 51 5.56 -14.39 -13.61
C LEU A 51 6.31 -15.46 -12.83
N GLN A 52 7.30 -16.10 -13.46
CA GLN A 52 8.10 -17.15 -12.84
C GLN A 52 8.64 -16.73 -11.47
N GLY A 53 8.61 -17.66 -10.50
CA GLY A 53 9.09 -17.43 -9.14
C GLY A 53 8.12 -16.65 -8.24
N GLY A 54 6.82 -16.59 -8.58
CA GLY A 54 5.80 -15.92 -7.78
C GLY A 54 5.93 -14.39 -7.79
N THR A 55 6.63 -13.84 -8.78
CA THR A 55 6.75 -12.39 -8.94
C THR A 55 5.52 -11.84 -9.65
N ARG A 56 5.18 -10.59 -9.36
CA ARG A 56 4.07 -9.87 -10.01
C ARG A 56 4.61 -8.83 -10.97
N GLU A 57 4.00 -8.73 -12.14
CA GLU A 57 4.25 -7.66 -13.10
C GLU A 57 3.33 -6.46 -12.83
N LEU A 58 3.91 -5.40 -12.30
CA LEU A 58 3.22 -4.14 -12.09
C LEU A 58 3.10 -3.39 -13.42
N SER A 59 1.91 -2.87 -13.71
CA SER A 59 1.68 -1.98 -14.84
C SER A 59 0.56 -0.99 -14.53
N LYS A 60 0.68 0.22 -15.06
CA LYS A 60 -0.27 1.33 -14.89
C LYS A 60 -1.71 0.89 -15.18
N VAL A 61 -1.93 0.05 -16.18
CA VAL A 61 -3.28 -0.41 -16.59
C VAL A 61 -4.04 -1.15 -15.50
N PHE A 62 -3.33 -1.76 -14.54
CA PHE A 62 -3.94 -2.43 -13.39
C PHE A 62 -4.21 -1.44 -12.26
N PHE A 63 -3.26 -0.54 -11.98
CA PHE A 63 -3.41 0.47 -10.93
C PHE A 63 -4.55 1.46 -11.22
N GLU A 64 -4.76 1.85 -12.47
CA GLU A 64 -5.86 2.75 -12.85
C GLU A 64 -7.26 2.20 -12.55
N ARG A 65 -7.37 0.89 -12.29
CA ARG A 65 -8.62 0.22 -11.97
C ARG A 65 -8.85 0.04 -10.47
N ILE A 66 -7.86 0.35 -9.64
CA ILE A 66 -7.94 0.14 -8.20
C ILE A 66 -8.76 1.27 -7.59
N PRO A 67 -9.92 0.98 -6.95
CA PRO A 67 -10.68 2.00 -6.26
C PRO A 67 -9.95 2.41 -4.97
N VAL A 68 -9.63 3.69 -4.87
CA VAL A 68 -9.01 4.28 -3.67
C VAL A 68 -9.91 5.39 -3.16
N MET A 69 -10.26 5.34 -1.87
CA MET A 69 -11.09 6.38 -1.27
C MET A 69 -10.35 7.72 -1.23
N GLN A 70 -11.08 8.83 -1.28
CA GLN A 70 -10.50 10.15 -1.07
C GLN A 70 -10.54 10.48 0.42
N VAL A 71 -9.45 11.01 0.94
CA VAL A 71 -9.32 11.40 2.37
C VAL A 71 -9.17 12.91 2.49
N ASP A 72 -9.41 13.44 3.69
CA ASP A 72 -9.13 14.84 3.98
C ASP A 72 -7.65 15.07 4.36
N ASP A 73 -7.23 16.34 4.38
CA ASP A 73 -5.86 16.74 4.71
C ASP A 73 -5.45 16.25 6.10
N GLY A 74 -6.39 16.26 7.06
CA GLY A 74 -6.13 15.82 8.44
C GLY A 74 -5.83 14.33 8.52
N THR A 75 -6.54 13.51 7.75
CA THR A 75 -6.35 12.05 7.67
C THR A 75 -5.06 11.73 6.94
N ASN A 76 -4.79 12.39 5.81
CA ASN A 76 -3.53 12.23 5.11
C ASN A 76 -2.31 12.57 5.99
N ALA A 77 -2.38 13.68 6.75
CA ALA A 77 -1.31 14.09 7.65
C ALA A 77 -1.03 13.07 8.78
N ARG A 78 -2.02 12.28 9.20
CA ARG A 78 -1.79 11.18 10.16
C ARG A 78 -1.00 10.04 9.51
N PHE A 79 -1.33 9.67 8.28
CA PHE A 79 -0.58 8.66 7.53
C PHE A 79 0.84 9.13 7.17
N ALA A 80 1.02 10.41 6.84
CA ALA A 80 2.34 10.98 6.55
C ALA A 80 3.37 10.68 7.65
N LYS A 81 2.99 10.89 8.92
CA LYS A 81 3.86 10.60 10.07
C LYS A 81 4.21 9.12 10.19
N LEU A 82 3.24 8.23 10.02
CA LEU A 82 3.45 6.78 10.13
C LEU A 82 4.30 6.24 8.98
N VAL A 83 4.05 6.69 7.75
CA VAL A 83 4.83 6.28 6.58
C VAL A 83 6.28 6.75 6.73
N GLU A 84 6.49 8.01 7.13
CA GLU A 84 7.83 8.53 7.39
C GLU A 84 8.57 7.72 8.46
N ASP A 85 7.92 7.44 9.60
CA ASP A 85 8.51 6.69 10.71
C ASP A 85 8.88 5.24 10.31
N ILE A 86 8.02 4.57 9.53
CA ILE A 86 8.29 3.22 8.99
C ILE A 86 9.45 3.23 7.99
N GLN A 87 9.54 4.26 7.14
CA GLN A 87 10.61 4.38 6.15
C GLN A 87 11.97 4.70 6.78
N GLN A 88 11.99 5.42 7.90
CA GLN A 88 13.19 5.65 8.70
C GLN A 88 13.63 4.37 9.41
N GLU A 89 12.70 3.66 10.05
CA GLU A 89 12.97 2.41 10.74
C GLU A 89 11.72 1.52 10.77
N TYR A 90 11.75 0.43 10.00
CA TYR A 90 10.68 -0.55 10.00
C TYR A 90 10.66 -1.34 11.32
N THR A 91 9.49 -1.37 11.95
CA THR A 91 9.16 -2.35 12.98
C THR A 91 7.79 -2.95 12.68
N GLU A 92 7.58 -4.19 13.11
CA GLU A 92 6.29 -4.86 12.93
C GLU A 92 5.15 -4.13 13.65
N GLU A 93 5.44 -3.53 14.81
CA GLU A 93 4.47 -2.72 15.57
C GLU A 93 4.01 -1.49 14.79
N LYS A 94 4.95 -0.74 14.19
CA LYS A 94 4.61 0.43 13.36
C LYS A 94 3.80 0.01 12.13
N TYR A 95 4.17 -1.11 11.50
CA TYR A 95 3.40 -1.66 10.38
C TYR A 95 1.98 -2.04 10.79
N GLN A 96 1.80 -2.76 11.90
CA GLN A 96 0.49 -3.15 12.43
C GLN A 96 -0.38 -1.93 12.77
N GLN A 97 0.23 -0.88 13.31
CA GLN A 97 -0.47 0.39 13.55
C GLN A 97 -0.95 1.03 12.25
N LEU A 98 -0.10 1.12 11.22
CA LEU A 98 -0.48 1.64 9.91
C LEU A 98 -1.59 0.80 9.28
N ASP A 99 -1.43 -0.53 9.30
CA ASP A 99 -2.37 -1.46 8.69
C ASP A 99 -3.74 -1.41 9.36
N GLY A 100 -3.77 -1.42 10.69
CA GLY A 100 -4.99 -1.23 11.48
C GLY A 100 -5.68 0.09 11.17
N MET A 101 -4.91 1.18 11.03
CA MET A 101 -5.47 2.48 10.68
C MET A 101 -6.07 2.52 9.26
N VAL A 102 -5.51 1.80 8.29
CA VAL A 102 -6.11 1.65 6.96
C VAL A 102 -7.40 0.84 7.05
N ILE A 103 -7.38 -0.29 7.76
CA ILE A 103 -8.55 -1.16 7.94
C ILE A 103 -9.72 -0.39 8.60
N ASP A 104 -9.44 0.33 9.69
CA ASP A 104 -10.43 1.12 10.42
C ASP A 104 -11.06 2.20 9.54
N LEU A 105 -10.25 2.83 8.67
CA LEU A 105 -10.71 3.87 7.75
C LEU A 105 -11.71 3.34 6.70
N TYR A 106 -11.52 2.11 6.24
CA TYR A 106 -12.43 1.47 5.28
C TYR A 106 -13.69 0.89 5.94
N ALA A 107 -13.78 0.92 7.29
CA ALA A 107 -14.95 0.51 8.07
C ALA A 107 -15.48 -0.89 7.68
N LEU A 108 -14.56 -1.84 7.52
CA LEU A 108 -14.85 -3.21 7.09
C LEU A 108 -15.69 -3.95 8.12
N ASN A 109 -16.56 -4.84 7.65
CA ASN A 109 -17.32 -5.70 8.53
C ASN A 109 -16.45 -6.87 9.06
N ALA A 110 -16.96 -7.59 10.06
CA ALA A 110 -16.21 -8.66 10.72
C ALA A 110 -15.81 -9.81 9.77
N GLU A 111 -16.62 -10.11 8.76
CA GLU A 111 -16.33 -11.16 7.77
C GLU A 111 -15.20 -10.72 6.82
N GLU A 112 -15.27 -9.48 6.35
CA GLU A 112 -14.25 -8.86 5.48
C GLU A 112 -12.91 -8.76 6.21
N LEU A 113 -12.91 -8.29 7.45
CA LEU A 113 -11.71 -8.22 8.29
C LEU A 113 -11.10 -9.59 8.50
N ALA A 114 -11.91 -10.60 8.84
CA ALA A 114 -11.43 -11.98 8.99
C ALA A 114 -10.86 -12.54 7.68
N HIS A 115 -11.41 -12.16 6.52
CA HIS A 115 -10.87 -12.54 5.22
C HIS A 115 -9.49 -11.93 4.97
N ILE A 116 -9.31 -10.62 5.25
CA ILE A 116 -8.02 -9.95 5.08
C ILE A 116 -6.95 -10.55 5.99
N LEU A 117 -7.26 -10.76 7.28
CA LEU A 117 -6.30 -11.29 8.25
C LEU A 117 -5.83 -12.71 7.90
N ARG A 118 -6.72 -13.56 7.36
CA ARG A 118 -6.33 -14.90 6.88
C ARG A 118 -5.42 -14.86 5.65
N SER A 119 -5.56 -13.84 4.81
CA SER A 119 -4.78 -13.69 3.59
C SER A 119 -3.41 -13.05 3.81
N ALA A 120 -3.20 -12.41 4.97
CA ALA A 120 -1.93 -11.76 5.32
C ALA A 120 -0.81 -12.78 5.62
N ASP A 121 -1.15 -14.02 5.98
CA ASP A 121 -0.22 -15.09 6.32
C ASP A 121 0.21 -15.98 5.12
N ALA A 122 -0.15 -15.61 3.87
CA ALA A 122 0.06 -16.40 2.64
C ALA A 122 0.97 -15.74 1.57
#